data_AF-A0AAV4LDB3-F1
#
_entry.id   AF-A0AAV4LDB3-F1
#
_cell.length_a   1.000
_cell.length_b   1.000
_cell.length_c   1.000
_cell.angle_alpha   90.00
_cell.angle_beta   90.00
_cell.angle_gamma   90.00
#
_symmetry.space_group_name_H-M   'P 1'
#
loop_
_entity.id
_entity.type
_entity.pdbx_description
1 polymer ?
#
loop_
_entity_poly.entity_id
_entity_poly.type
_entity_poly.pdbx_seq_one_letter_code
_entity_poly.pdbx_strand_id
1 'polypeptide(L)'
;MHIQDPKLLPLVEALEQGRFEEVEQRTIQILKKVPFHEDALQLLCEAMIRQGYAPSALKVMRRTCLFHPQAPWIGDMEKRLENLSPEKGKREIDTFLDQRKGTTIAAAVLTRNASRTIQRCLASLQEAVDEVVVIDSGSTDGTVEIAQRFPKVRVFPFTWCDDFSAARNFGLTQIQSRWVFWVDADEYLHPEDPDSVREIASVLDTYEPTPLVHVSIWNLTGQTVTRSDHVPRMFPLRGNLRFFGRVHEQIGPSEGNRYTDLKTHDFLVPIRLIHDGYDAQKVDMGQKLQRNLKLLRQMLQEEPGDPTWLMFLGRELLGAGEFEEGLKFLQEAEKKARNFRGFGALLEIQRLLLQGFLTLGRFKQAEEVCTRMRETDPNFPDTYYYLAYVQMQLARDLLVRAEQNLKEGKSRFASYRGLVAPDNQIAEWKTDLLTADLLRLTGRLSQAHSLYEKLMDRCPTYQQEIEEQLRRIRREAAAIQKGTP
;
A
#
# COMPACT_ATOMS: atom_id res chain seq x y z
N MET A 1 -19.01 -16.38 18.06
CA MET A 1 -19.20 -15.89 16.67
C MET A 1 -19.11 -14.37 16.67
N HIS A 2 -18.61 -13.77 15.59
CA HIS A 2 -18.39 -12.33 15.46
C HIS A 2 -19.29 -11.77 14.35
N ILE A 3 -20.61 -11.83 14.54
CA ILE A 3 -21.58 -11.41 13.52
C ILE A 3 -21.77 -9.89 13.59
N GLN A 4 -21.54 -9.20 12.48
CA GLN A 4 -21.66 -7.75 12.39
C GLN A 4 -23.03 -7.29 11.86
N ASP A 5 -23.65 -8.04 10.94
CA ASP A 5 -24.96 -7.74 10.37
C ASP A 5 -26.09 -8.14 11.34
N PRO A 6 -26.82 -7.16 11.91
CA PRO A 6 -27.93 -7.44 12.83
C PRO A 6 -29.05 -8.28 12.19
N LYS A 7 -29.18 -8.26 10.86
CA LYS A 7 -30.20 -9.04 10.13
C LYS A 7 -29.93 -10.54 10.18
N LEU A 8 -28.72 -10.96 10.53
CA LEU A 8 -28.33 -12.36 10.60
C LEU A 8 -28.38 -12.93 12.02
N LEU A 9 -28.70 -12.11 13.03
CA LEU A 9 -28.90 -12.57 14.40
C LEU A 9 -29.95 -13.68 14.55
N PRO A 10 -31.09 -13.69 13.81
CA PRO A 10 -32.02 -14.82 13.87
C PRO A 10 -31.39 -16.15 13.41
N LEU A 11 -30.39 -16.10 12.52
CA LEU A 11 -29.67 -17.30 12.09
C LEU A 11 -28.67 -17.79 13.14
N VAL A 12 -28.14 -16.90 13.98
CA VAL A 12 -27.35 -17.27 15.16
C VAL A 12 -28.22 -18.07 16.13
N GLU A 13 -29.43 -17.59 16.43
CA GLU A 13 -30.38 -18.31 17.28
C GLU A 13 -30.77 -19.67 16.69
N ALA A 14 -31.00 -19.74 15.38
CA ALA A 14 -31.27 -20.99 14.68
C ALA A 14 -30.11 -21.99 14.79
N LEU A 15 -28.86 -21.51 14.65
CA LEU A 15 -27.65 -22.30 14.78
C LEU A 15 -27.46 -22.85 16.21
N GLU A 16 -27.77 -22.04 17.23
CA GLU A 16 -27.72 -22.44 18.64
C GLU A 16 -28.80 -23.47 18.98
N GLN A 17 -29.96 -23.37 18.36
CA GLN A 17 -31.08 -24.30 18.51
C GLN A 17 -30.96 -25.55 17.62
N GLY A 18 -29.82 -25.73 16.94
CA GLY A 18 -29.53 -26.91 16.11
C GLY A 18 -30.29 -26.97 14.78
N ARG A 19 -30.89 -25.87 14.33
CA ARG A 19 -31.60 -25.76 13.04
C ARG A 19 -30.63 -25.51 11.89
N PHE A 20 -29.73 -26.46 11.63
CA PHE A 20 -28.66 -26.28 10.64
C PHE A 20 -29.16 -26.11 9.21
N GLU A 21 -30.14 -26.91 8.76
CA GLU A 21 -30.75 -26.77 7.44
C GLU A 21 -31.31 -25.37 7.17
N GLU A 22 -31.91 -24.72 8.19
CA GLU A 22 -32.40 -23.34 8.06
C GLU A 22 -31.24 -22.37 7.82
N VAL A 23 -30.17 -22.48 8.62
CA VAL A 23 -28.97 -21.65 8.49
C VAL A 23 -28.35 -21.81 7.12
N GLU A 24 -28.18 -23.05 6.65
CA GLU A 24 -27.61 -23.35 5.33
C GLU A 24 -28.42 -22.75 4.20
N GLN A 25 -29.74 -22.97 4.18
CA GLN A 25 -30.59 -22.46 3.11
C GLN A 25 -30.59 -20.93 3.07
N ARG A 26 -30.67 -20.29 4.22
CA ARG A 26 -30.70 -18.82 4.35
C ARG A 26 -29.36 -18.19 3.99
N THR A 27 -28.25 -18.75 4.46
CA THR A 27 -26.90 -18.30 4.10
C THR A 27 -26.62 -18.50 2.61
N ILE A 28 -26.99 -19.63 2.01
CA ILE A 28 -26.89 -19.82 0.55
C ILE A 28 -27.69 -18.77 -0.23
N GLN A 29 -28.91 -18.42 0.21
CA GLN A 29 -29.70 -17.38 -0.44
C GLN A 29 -29.02 -16.01 -0.40
N ILE A 30 -28.33 -15.69 0.70
CA ILE A 30 -27.52 -14.47 0.84
C ILE A 30 -26.30 -14.55 -0.09
N LEU A 31 -25.56 -15.65 -0.05
CA LEU A 31 -24.35 -15.86 -0.85
C LEU A 31 -24.63 -15.94 -2.35
N LYS A 32 -25.83 -16.30 -2.78
CA LYS A 32 -26.24 -16.18 -4.20
C LYS A 32 -26.33 -14.73 -4.67
N LYS A 33 -26.54 -13.77 -3.76
CA LYS A 33 -26.63 -12.32 -4.04
C LYS A 33 -25.30 -11.62 -3.78
N VAL A 34 -24.65 -11.95 -2.67
CA VAL A 34 -23.37 -11.40 -2.23
C VAL A 34 -22.45 -12.58 -1.89
N PRO A 35 -21.73 -13.14 -2.87
CA PRO A 35 -20.97 -14.39 -2.72
C PRO A 35 -19.84 -14.38 -1.68
N PHE A 36 -19.44 -13.19 -1.26
CA PHE A 36 -18.38 -12.93 -0.31
C PHE A 36 -18.93 -12.27 0.97
N HIS A 37 -20.20 -12.47 1.33
CA HIS A 37 -20.73 -11.91 2.57
C HIS A 37 -20.11 -12.61 3.80
N GLU A 38 -19.28 -11.89 4.58
CA GLU A 38 -18.47 -12.47 5.66
C GLU A 38 -19.32 -13.24 6.69
N ASP A 39 -20.31 -12.59 7.29
CA ASP A 39 -21.15 -13.22 8.33
C ASP A 39 -21.91 -14.46 7.83
N ALA A 40 -22.36 -14.44 6.57
CA ALA A 40 -23.06 -15.57 5.97
C ALA A 40 -22.10 -16.75 5.72
N LEU A 41 -20.85 -16.48 5.32
CA LEU A 41 -19.79 -17.48 5.23
C LEU A 41 -19.44 -18.03 6.63
N GLN A 42 -19.33 -17.18 7.66
CA GLN A 42 -19.09 -17.61 9.03
C GLN A 42 -20.19 -18.57 9.52
N LEU A 43 -21.47 -18.18 9.36
CA LEU A 43 -22.60 -19.00 9.78
C LEU A 43 -22.68 -20.32 9.02
N LEU A 44 -22.42 -20.31 7.71
CA LEU A 44 -22.40 -21.54 6.91
C LEU A 44 -21.26 -22.46 7.34
N CYS A 45 -20.06 -21.92 7.57
CA CYS A 45 -18.92 -22.70 8.06
C CYS A 45 -19.20 -23.31 9.44
N GLU A 46 -19.76 -22.52 10.36
CA GLU A 46 -20.14 -22.99 11.69
C GLU A 46 -21.19 -24.10 11.63
N ALA A 47 -22.19 -23.99 10.75
CA ALA A 47 -23.19 -25.04 10.52
C ALA A 47 -22.56 -26.32 9.99
N MET A 48 -21.58 -26.23 9.08
CA MET A 48 -20.84 -27.38 8.58
C MET A 48 -20.00 -28.05 9.68
N ILE A 49 -19.26 -27.27 10.46
CA ILE A 49 -18.44 -27.79 11.57
C ILE A 49 -19.31 -28.52 12.60
N ARG A 50 -20.44 -27.93 13.03
CA ARG A 50 -21.32 -28.55 14.05
C ARG A 50 -21.99 -29.84 13.59
N GLN A 51 -22.18 -30.02 12.28
CA GLN A 51 -22.70 -31.26 11.71
C GLN A 51 -21.60 -32.29 11.36
N GLY A 52 -20.34 -31.93 11.56
CA GLY A 52 -19.17 -32.74 11.24
C GLY A 52 -18.82 -32.78 9.74
N TYR A 53 -19.25 -31.79 8.96
CA TYR A 53 -18.97 -31.70 7.52
C TYR A 53 -17.65 -30.99 7.23
N ALA A 54 -16.51 -31.57 7.65
CA ALA A 54 -15.21 -30.90 7.60
C ALA A 54 -14.74 -30.49 6.20
N PRO A 55 -14.86 -31.32 5.14
CA PRO A 55 -14.48 -30.92 3.78
C PRO A 55 -15.27 -29.71 3.27
N SER A 56 -16.57 -29.65 3.54
CA SER A 56 -17.44 -28.54 3.12
C SER A 56 -17.11 -27.26 3.91
N ALA A 57 -16.89 -27.38 5.22
CA ALA A 57 -16.43 -26.26 6.03
C ALA A 57 -15.08 -25.71 5.53
N LEU A 58 -14.12 -26.57 5.18
CA LEU A 58 -12.83 -26.15 4.63
C LEU A 58 -12.99 -25.36 3.31
N LYS A 59 -13.93 -25.75 2.44
CA LYS A 59 -14.24 -24.98 1.21
C LYS A 59 -14.81 -23.60 1.53
N VAL A 60 -15.71 -23.49 2.51
CA VAL A 60 -16.24 -22.19 2.98
C VAL A 60 -15.11 -21.32 3.55
N MET A 61 -14.20 -21.93 4.32
CA MET A 61 -13.04 -21.22 4.87
C MET A 61 -12.08 -20.74 3.78
N ARG A 62 -11.73 -21.58 2.80
CA ARG A 62 -10.89 -21.19 1.66
C ARG A 62 -11.47 -19.97 0.94
N ARG A 63 -12.77 -19.99 0.64
CA ARG A 63 -13.47 -18.82 0.07
C ARG A 63 -13.38 -17.61 0.98
N THR A 64 -13.59 -17.78 2.28
CA THR A 64 -13.48 -16.68 3.24
C THR A 64 -12.08 -16.08 3.23
N CYS A 65 -11.02 -16.89 3.26
CA CYS A 65 -9.64 -16.41 3.22
C CYS A 65 -9.34 -15.59 1.96
N LEU A 66 -10.01 -15.88 0.83
CA LEU A 66 -9.82 -15.11 -0.41
C LEU A 66 -10.38 -13.68 -0.35
N PHE A 67 -11.51 -13.48 0.33
CA PHE A 67 -12.20 -12.18 0.37
C PHE A 67 -12.04 -11.44 1.70
N HIS A 68 -11.82 -12.17 2.79
CA HIS A 68 -11.70 -11.68 4.17
C HIS A 68 -10.51 -12.34 4.87
N PRO A 69 -9.26 -12.15 4.39
CA PRO A 69 -8.08 -12.80 4.97
C PRO A 69 -7.81 -12.43 6.44
N GLN A 70 -8.41 -11.35 6.94
CA GLN A 70 -8.27 -10.86 8.31
C GLN A 70 -9.47 -11.21 9.20
N ALA A 71 -10.42 -12.02 8.72
CA ALA A 71 -11.61 -12.37 9.50
C ALA A 71 -11.20 -13.03 10.83
N PRO A 72 -11.63 -12.49 11.99
CA PRO A 72 -11.08 -12.86 13.30
C PRO A 72 -11.41 -14.30 13.73
N TRP A 73 -12.37 -14.94 13.05
CA TRP A 73 -12.86 -16.27 13.39
C TRP A 73 -12.19 -17.41 12.62
N ILE A 74 -11.38 -17.11 11.60
CA ILE A 74 -10.72 -18.15 10.77
C ILE A 74 -9.85 -19.07 11.64
N GLY A 75 -9.00 -18.49 12.50
CA GLY A 75 -8.07 -19.28 13.33
C GLY A 75 -8.75 -20.15 14.40
N ASP A 76 -9.96 -19.79 14.86
CA ASP A 76 -10.75 -20.65 15.77
C ASP A 76 -11.34 -21.85 15.00
N MET A 77 -11.87 -21.59 13.81
CA MET A 77 -12.47 -22.63 12.98
C MET A 77 -11.45 -23.64 12.46
N GLU A 78 -10.24 -23.20 12.09
CA GLU A 78 -9.13 -24.08 11.70
C GLU A 78 -8.85 -25.14 12.77
N LYS A 79 -8.67 -24.73 14.02
CA LYS A 79 -8.43 -25.64 15.16
C LYS A 79 -9.56 -26.64 15.38
N ARG A 80 -10.80 -26.21 15.11
CA ARG A 80 -11.98 -27.07 15.25
C ARG A 80 -12.09 -28.09 14.12
N LEU A 81 -11.64 -27.75 12.92
CA LEU A 81 -11.60 -28.67 11.77
C LEU A 81 -10.58 -29.80 11.94
N GLU A 82 -9.44 -29.54 12.59
CA GLU A 82 -8.40 -30.55 12.86
C GLU A 82 -8.95 -31.79 13.61
N ASN A 83 -10.04 -31.62 14.35
CA ASN A 83 -10.65 -32.65 15.18
C ASN A 83 -11.82 -33.38 14.50
N LEU A 84 -12.14 -33.07 13.24
CA LEU A 84 -13.27 -33.66 12.51
C LEU A 84 -12.83 -34.67 11.45
N SER A 85 -13.72 -35.61 11.10
CA SER A 85 -13.45 -36.61 10.06
C SER A 85 -13.34 -35.96 8.67
N PRO A 86 -12.28 -36.27 7.90
CA PRO A 86 -12.04 -35.68 6.58
C PRO A 86 -12.92 -36.27 5.46
N GLU A 87 -13.74 -37.28 5.75
CA GLU A 87 -14.48 -38.02 4.71
C GLU A 87 -15.95 -37.56 4.55
N LYS A 88 -16.49 -36.86 5.54
CA LYS A 88 -17.91 -36.50 5.58
C LYS A 88 -18.14 -35.12 4.97
N GLY A 89 -18.34 -35.02 3.65
CA GLY A 89 -18.76 -33.77 2.97
C GLY A 89 -20.29 -33.66 2.81
N LYS A 90 -20.81 -32.45 2.61
CA LYS A 90 -22.22 -32.20 2.25
C LYS A 90 -22.31 -31.78 0.78
N ARG A 91 -22.82 -32.69 -0.05
CA ARG A 91 -22.81 -32.54 -1.52
C ARG A 91 -23.54 -31.28 -2.00
N GLU A 92 -24.66 -30.87 -1.39
CA GLU A 92 -25.35 -29.65 -1.81
C GLU A 92 -24.51 -28.39 -1.61
N ILE A 93 -23.79 -28.32 -0.48
CA ILE A 93 -22.90 -27.20 -0.14
C ILE A 93 -21.69 -27.20 -1.06
N ASP A 94 -21.06 -28.35 -1.23
CA ASP A 94 -19.92 -28.50 -2.11
C ASP A 94 -20.30 -28.13 -3.55
N THR A 95 -21.45 -28.57 -4.04
CA THR A 95 -21.94 -28.22 -5.39
C THR A 95 -22.18 -26.72 -5.51
N PHE A 96 -22.74 -26.07 -4.48
CA PHE A 96 -22.94 -24.62 -4.48
C PHE A 96 -21.61 -23.85 -4.53
N LEU A 97 -20.61 -24.30 -3.76
CA LEU A 97 -19.29 -23.66 -3.72
C LEU A 97 -18.49 -23.96 -5.01
N ASP A 98 -18.56 -25.19 -5.51
CA ASP A 98 -17.83 -25.69 -6.67
C ASP A 98 -18.49 -25.35 -8.01
N GLN A 99 -19.60 -24.60 -8.03
CA GLN A 99 -20.24 -24.13 -9.27
C GLN A 99 -19.30 -23.17 -10.03
N ARG A 100 -18.27 -23.76 -10.67
CA ARG A 100 -17.44 -23.23 -11.73
C ARG A 100 -18.38 -23.02 -12.91
N LYS A 101 -18.97 -21.83 -13.03
CA LYS A 101 -19.99 -21.51 -14.04
C LYS A 101 -19.42 -21.45 -15.47
N GLY A 102 -18.65 -22.45 -15.90
CA GLY A 102 -17.98 -22.43 -17.21
C GLY A 102 -17.13 -21.18 -17.42
N THR A 103 -16.68 -20.53 -16.33
CA THR A 103 -15.88 -19.31 -16.40
C THR A 103 -14.49 -19.67 -16.92
N THR A 104 -14.21 -19.31 -18.16
CA THR A 104 -12.90 -19.49 -18.76
C THR A 104 -11.98 -18.32 -18.44
N ILE A 105 -10.71 -18.63 -18.21
CA ILE A 105 -9.67 -17.65 -17.86
C ILE A 105 -8.52 -17.78 -18.85
N ALA A 106 -8.06 -16.65 -19.38
CA ALA A 106 -6.81 -16.55 -20.12
C ALA A 106 -5.74 -15.90 -19.25
N ALA A 107 -4.55 -16.49 -19.20
CA ALA A 107 -3.39 -15.71 -18.79
C ALA A 107 -2.87 -14.90 -19.97
N ALA A 108 -2.51 -13.64 -19.76
CA ALA A 108 -1.87 -12.79 -20.77
C ALA A 108 -0.47 -12.39 -20.28
N VAL A 109 0.53 -12.64 -21.12
CA VAL A 109 1.95 -12.41 -20.79
C VAL A 109 2.60 -11.57 -21.88
N LEU A 110 3.04 -10.35 -21.54
CA LEU A 110 3.86 -9.52 -22.42
C LEU A 110 5.32 -9.86 -22.19
N THR A 111 6.05 -10.14 -23.27
CA THR A 111 7.43 -10.58 -23.17
C THR A 111 8.35 -9.92 -24.19
N ARG A 112 9.64 -9.86 -23.85
CA ARG A 112 10.77 -9.56 -24.72
C ARG A 112 12.04 -10.10 -24.08
N ASN A 113 12.73 -11.00 -24.77
CA ASN A 113 14.00 -11.57 -24.30
C ASN A 113 13.94 -12.12 -22.86
N ALA A 114 12.93 -12.95 -22.59
CA ALA A 114 12.65 -13.53 -21.29
C ALA A 114 12.99 -15.04 -21.21
N SER A 115 13.94 -15.55 -22.01
CA SER A 115 14.23 -17.00 -22.07
C SER A 115 14.58 -17.59 -20.70
N ARG A 116 15.15 -16.76 -19.80
CA ARG A 116 15.47 -17.09 -18.41
C ARG A 116 14.24 -17.44 -17.56
N THR A 117 13.14 -16.71 -17.73
CA THR A 117 12.01 -16.72 -16.79
C THR A 117 10.74 -17.30 -17.39
N ILE A 118 10.56 -17.17 -18.71
CA ILE A 118 9.30 -17.51 -19.40
C ILE A 118 8.88 -18.95 -19.19
N GLN A 119 9.82 -19.91 -19.10
CA GLN A 119 9.49 -21.31 -18.83
C GLN A 119 8.78 -21.48 -17.49
N ARG A 120 9.31 -20.87 -16.41
CA ARG A 120 8.73 -21.00 -15.07
C ARG A 120 7.42 -20.23 -14.96
N CYS A 121 7.37 -19.03 -15.57
CA CYS A 121 6.14 -18.24 -15.68
C CYS A 121 5.01 -19.09 -16.28
N LEU A 122 5.21 -19.62 -17.49
CA LEU A 122 4.19 -20.39 -18.21
C LEU A 122 3.84 -21.71 -17.53
N ALA A 123 4.82 -22.40 -16.92
CA ALA A 123 4.58 -23.62 -16.16
C ALA A 123 3.65 -23.38 -14.96
N SER A 124 3.85 -22.27 -14.23
CA SER A 124 3.04 -21.94 -13.05
C SER A 124 1.56 -21.64 -13.36
N LEU A 125 1.26 -21.30 -14.61
CA LEU A 125 -0.08 -20.90 -15.03
C LEU A 125 -0.93 -22.06 -15.54
N GLN A 126 -0.32 -23.22 -15.86
CA GLN A 126 -1.03 -24.31 -16.57
C GLN A 126 -2.26 -24.82 -15.82
N GLU A 127 -2.24 -24.89 -14.49
CA GLU A 127 -3.40 -25.35 -13.70
C GLU A 127 -4.43 -24.25 -13.43
N ALA A 128 -3.99 -22.98 -13.43
CA ALA A 128 -4.81 -21.83 -13.06
C ALA A 128 -5.74 -21.36 -14.18
N VAL A 129 -5.36 -21.56 -15.45
CA VAL A 129 -6.06 -20.97 -16.61
C VAL A 129 -6.37 -21.98 -17.71
N ASP A 130 -7.23 -21.58 -18.65
CA ASP A 130 -7.72 -22.42 -19.74
C ASP A 130 -6.94 -22.16 -21.04
N GLU A 131 -6.45 -20.93 -21.24
CA GLU A 131 -5.54 -20.56 -22.31
C GLU A 131 -4.46 -19.59 -21.82
N VAL A 132 -3.37 -19.48 -22.55
CA VAL A 132 -2.31 -18.50 -22.31
C VAL A 132 -1.99 -17.77 -23.61
N VAL A 133 -2.12 -16.45 -23.60
CA VAL A 133 -1.78 -15.55 -24.69
C VAL A 133 -0.43 -14.90 -24.39
N VAL A 134 0.58 -15.20 -25.18
CA VAL A 134 1.90 -14.56 -25.08
C VAL A 134 2.01 -13.50 -26.17
N ILE A 135 2.25 -12.26 -25.77
CA ILE A 135 2.49 -11.13 -26.65
C ILE A 135 4.00 -10.93 -26.71
N ASP A 136 4.62 -11.33 -27.82
CA ASP A 136 6.07 -11.17 -28.01
C ASP A 136 6.35 -9.84 -28.70
N SER A 137 7.06 -8.94 -28.01
CA SER A 137 7.37 -7.61 -28.52
C SER A 137 8.68 -7.52 -29.32
N GLY A 138 9.09 -8.64 -29.93
CA GLY A 138 10.31 -8.77 -30.72
C GLY A 138 11.47 -9.36 -29.93
N SER A 139 11.27 -10.57 -29.38
CA SER A 139 12.37 -11.35 -28.79
C SER A 139 13.36 -11.81 -29.87
N THR A 140 14.64 -11.82 -29.52
CA THR A 140 15.75 -12.27 -30.36
C THR A 140 16.53 -13.43 -29.73
N ASP A 141 16.11 -13.86 -28.54
CA ASP A 141 16.62 -15.04 -27.83
C ASP A 141 15.63 -16.21 -27.95
N GLY A 142 15.86 -17.30 -27.19
CA GLY A 142 15.03 -18.51 -27.22
C GLY A 142 13.63 -18.37 -26.59
N THR A 143 13.14 -17.17 -26.29
CA THR A 143 11.88 -16.95 -25.56
C THR A 143 10.68 -17.58 -26.26
N VAL A 144 10.57 -17.36 -27.58
CA VAL A 144 9.42 -17.81 -28.37
C VAL A 144 9.40 -19.33 -28.48
N GLU A 145 10.55 -19.95 -28.74
CA GLU A 145 10.70 -21.40 -28.85
C GLU A 145 10.40 -22.11 -27.52
N ILE A 146 10.71 -21.48 -26.39
CA ILE A 146 10.34 -22.00 -25.06
C ILE A 146 8.83 -21.89 -24.86
N ALA A 147 8.23 -20.73 -25.18
CA ALA A 147 6.81 -20.49 -24.97
C ALA A 147 5.92 -21.45 -25.78
N GLN A 148 6.30 -21.74 -27.02
CA GLN A 148 5.55 -22.63 -27.92
C GLN A 148 5.52 -24.11 -27.47
N ARG A 149 6.33 -24.52 -26.49
CA ARG A 149 6.33 -25.90 -25.96
C ARG A 149 5.14 -26.20 -25.07
N PHE A 150 4.44 -25.17 -24.58
CA PHE A 150 3.34 -25.34 -23.64
C PHE A 150 2.00 -25.53 -24.38
N PRO A 151 1.17 -26.50 -23.96
CA PRO A 151 -0.01 -26.90 -24.73
C PRO A 151 -1.11 -25.83 -24.78
N LYS A 152 -1.19 -24.97 -23.75
CA LYS A 152 -2.20 -23.91 -23.64
C LYS A 152 -1.74 -22.58 -24.24
N VAL A 153 -0.52 -22.48 -24.77
CA VAL A 153 0.10 -21.21 -25.17
C VAL A 153 -0.11 -20.91 -26.64
N ARG A 154 -0.56 -19.69 -26.94
CA ARG A 154 -0.52 -19.09 -28.27
C ARG A 154 0.36 -17.84 -28.23
N VAL A 155 1.37 -17.79 -29.10
CA VAL A 155 2.31 -16.66 -29.19
C VAL A 155 1.88 -15.75 -30.33
N PHE A 156 1.74 -14.45 -30.05
CA PHE A 156 1.38 -13.42 -31.01
C PHE A 156 2.51 -12.38 -31.10
N PRO A 157 3.06 -12.14 -32.29
CA PRO A 157 4.05 -11.09 -32.48
C PRO A 157 3.40 -9.70 -32.39
N PHE A 158 4.07 -8.77 -31.73
CA PHE A 158 3.70 -7.37 -31.64
C PHE A 158 4.93 -6.49 -31.92
N THR A 159 4.81 -5.54 -32.84
CA THR A 159 5.93 -4.63 -33.12
C THR A 159 6.00 -3.56 -32.03
N TRP A 160 7.08 -3.56 -31.24
CA TRP A 160 7.28 -2.57 -30.18
C TRP A 160 7.16 -1.14 -30.72
N CYS A 161 6.28 -0.35 -30.11
CA CYS A 161 5.93 1.01 -30.56
C CYS A 161 6.08 2.07 -29.44
N ASP A 162 6.97 1.83 -28.47
CA ASP A 162 7.15 2.70 -27.30
C ASP A 162 5.83 2.89 -26.50
N ASP A 163 5.06 1.80 -26.36
CA ASP A 163 3.78 1.79 -25.66
C ASP A 163 3.45 0.39 -25.12
N PHE A 164 3.57 0.21 -23.81
CA PHE A 164 3.19 -1.03 -23.13
C PHE A 164 1.68 -1.26 -23.17
N SER A 165 0.86 -0.21 -23.02
CA SER A 165 -0.60 -0.30 -23.12
C SER A 165 -1.03 -0.80 -24.48
N ALA A 166 -0.40 -0.34 -25.56
CA ALA A 166 -0.72 -0.81 -26.91
C ALA A 166 -0.50 -2.33 -27.05
N ALA A 167 0.61 -2.85 -26.51
CA ALA A 167 0.90 -4.28 -26.51
C ALA A 167 -0.10 -5.06 -25.64
N ARG A 168 -0.43 -4.56 -24.45
CA ARG A 168 -1.42 -5.20 -23.57
C ARG A 168 -2.82 -5.21 -24.19
N ASN A 169 -3.24 -4.09 -24.78
CA ASN A 169 -4.52 -3.95 -25.46
C ASN A 169 -4.61 -4.86 -26.69
N PHE A 170 -3.53 -4.99 -27.47
CA PHE A 170 -3.46 -6.00 -28.53
C PHE A 170 -3.66 -7.41 -27.96
N GLY A 171 -2.99 -7.74 -26.84
CA GLY A 171 -3.20 -8.99 -26.12
C GLY A 171 -4.66 -9.25 -25.76
N LEU A 172 -5.38 -8.25 -25.25
CA LEU A 172 -6.82 -8.37 -24.93
C LEU A 172 -7.66 -8.79 -26.14
N THR A 173 -7.30 -8.35 -27.36
CA THR A 173 -8.02 -8.74 -28.59
C THR A 173 -7.79 -10.19 -29.02
N GLN A 174 -6.77 -10.85 -28.47
CA GLN A 174 -6.43 -12.24 -28.82
C GLN A 174 -7.04 -13.28 -27.85
N ILE A 175 -7.59 -12.80 -26.72
CA ILE A 175 -8.18 -13.65 -25.68
C ILE A 175 -9.57 -14.12 -26.12
N GLN A 176 -9.86 -15.40 -25.91
CA GLN A 176 -11.16 -16.03 -26.19
C GLN A 176 -11.94 -16.32 -24.91
N SER A 177 -11.25 -16.30 -23.76
CA SER A 177 -11.79 -16.53 -22.43
C SER A 177 -12.64 -15.37 -21.90
N ARG A 178 -13.43 -15.63 -20.87
CA ARG A 178 -14.29 -14.61 -20.23
C ARG A 178 -13.51 -13.66 -19.32
N TRP A 179 -12.43 -14.15 -18.74
CA TRP A 179 -11.55 -13.43 -17.82
C TRP A 179 -10.13 -13.38 -18.34
N VAL A 180 -9.40 -12.33 -17.95
CA VAL A 180 -7.96 -12.21 -18.14
C VAL A 180 -7.25 -12.17 -16.80
N PHE A 181 -6.12 -12.87 -16.72
CA PHE A 181 -5.12 -12.78 -15.67
C PHE A 181 -3.80 -12.32 -16.27
N TRP A 182 -3.42 -11.07 -16.04
CA TRP A 182 -2.16 -10.49 -16.52
C TRP A 182 -1.01 -10.88 -15.61
N VAL A 183 0.05 -11.42 -16.20
CA VAL A 183 1.26 -11.87 -15.50
C VAL A 183 2.48 -11.43 -16.31
N ASP A 184 3.44 -10.78 -15.65
CA ASP A 184 4.66 -10.37 -16.34
C ASP A 184 5.59 -11.58 -16.53
N ALA A 185 6.42 -11.56 -17.60
CA ALA A 185 7.21 -12.73 -18.00
C ALA A 185 8.30 -13.15 -16.99
N ASP A 186 8.61 -12.30 -16.01
CA ASP A 186 9.51 -12.51 -14.88
C ASP A 186 8.78 -12.82 -13.56
N GLU A 187 7.46 -12.99 -13.61
CA GLU A 187 6.62 -13.41 -12.51
C GLU A 187 6.20 -14.89 -12.67
N TYR A 188 5.91 -15.57 -11.56
CA TYR A 188 5.28 -16.88 -11.56
C TYR A 188 4.26 -17.01 -10.43
N LEU A 189 3.16 -17.70 -10.69
CA LEU A 189 2.10 -17.95 -9.70
C LEU A 189 2.62 -18.89 -8.60
N HIS A 190 2.33 -18.56 -7.35
CA HIS A 190 2.67 -19.44 -6.24
C HIS A 190 1.94 -20.79 -6.37
N PRO A 191 2.60 -21.94 -6.10
CA PRO A 191 2.03 -23.27 -6.38
C PRO A 191 0.70 -23.59 -5.68
N GLU A 192 0.35 -22.87 -4.62
CA GLU A 192 -0.89 -23.07 -3.86
C GLU A 192 -2.07 -22.23 -4.36
N ASP A 193 -1.82 -21.25 -5.24
CA ASP A 193 -2.83 -20.28 -5.67
C ASP A 193 -3.56 -20.58 -7.00
N PRO A 194 -3.30 -21.67 -7.77
CA PRO A 194 -4.08 -21.95 -8.99
C PRO A 194 -5.59 -22.06 -8.77
N ASP A 195 -6.02 -22.72 -7.68
CA ASP A 195 -7.44 -22.85 -7.36
C ASP A 195 -8.04 -21.50 -6.94
N SER A 196 -7.26 -20.64 -6.28
CA SER A 196 -7.68 -19.29 -5.89
C SER A 196 -7.98 -18.40 -7.10
N VAL A 197 -7.15 -18.47 -8.14
CA VAL A 197 -7.39 -17.76 -9.42
C VAL A 197 -8.73 -18.19 -10.02
N ARG A 198 -8.99 -19.51 -10.06
CA ARG A 198 -10.24 -20.05 -10.59
C ARG A 198 -11.45 -19.69 -9.75
N GLU A 199 -11.31 -19.73 -8.43
CA GLU A 199 -12.39 -19.41 -7.50
C GLU A 199 -12.79 -17.94 -7.59
N ILE A 200 -11.83 -17.01 -7.58
CA ILE A 200 -12.09 -15.57 -7.70
C ILE A 200 -12.85 -15.26 -9.00
N ALA A 201 -12.34 -15.73 -10.14
CA ALA A 201 -13.00 -15.50 -11.43
C ALA A 201 -14.42 -16.08 -11.45
N SER A 202 -14.62 -17.29 -10.90
CA SER A 202 -15.93 -17.93 -10.86
C SER A 202 -16.93 -17.19 -9.96
N VAL A 203 -16.49 -16.79 -8.76
CA VAL A 203 -17.32 -16.10 -7.77
C VAL A 203 -17.74 -14.71 -8.27
N LEU A 204 -16.83 -14.01 -8.95
CA LEU A 204 -17.05 -12.65 -9.43
C LEU A 204 -17.56 -12.58 -10.88
N ASP A 205 -17.71 -13.72 -11.59
CA ASP A 205 -18.05 -13.73 -13.03
C ASP A 205 -19.34 -12.96 -13.34
N THR A 206 -20.32 -13.02 -12.43
CA THR A 206 -21.62 -12.33 -12.56
C THR A 206 -21.77 -11.14 -11.61
N TYR A 207 -20.70 -10.71 -10.95
CA TYR A 207 -20.73 -9.58 -10.03
C TYR A 207 -20.83 -8.24 -10.78
N GLU A 208 -21.64 -7.32 -10.29
CA GLU A 208 -21.72 -5.94 -10.78
C GLU A 208 -21.59 -4.99 -9.58
N PRO A 209 -20.74 -3.95 -9.64
CA PRO A 209 -19.98 -3.43 -10.80
C PRO A 209 -18.83 -4.33 -11.30
N THR A 210 -18.12 -3.93 -12.36
CA THR A 210 -17.03 -4.74 -12.96
C THR A 210 -15.87 -4.93 -11.97
N PRO A 211 -15.51 -6.16 -11.58
CA PRO A 211 -14.46 -6.39 -10.60
C PRO A 211 -13.06 -6.15 -11.18
N LEU A 212 -12.22 -5.42 -10.44
CA LEU A 212 -10.77 -5.32 -10.64
C LEU A 212 -10.07 -6.03 -9.48
N VAL A 213 -9.40 -7.14 -9.77
CA VAL A 213 -8.79 -7.99 -8.75
C VAL A 213 -7.30 -7.67 -8.65
N HIS A 214 -6.91 -7.17 -7.49
CA HIS A 214 -5.53 -6.91 -7.09
C HIS A 214 -4.96 -8.14 -6.39
N VAL A 215 -3.78 -8.56 -6.85
CA VAL A 215 -3.04 -9.69 -6.30
C VAL A 215 -1.75 -9.18 -5.66
N SER A 216 -1.18 -9.98 -4.77
CA SER A 216 0.07 -9.64 -4.07
C SER A 216 1.27 -10.02 -4.91
N ILE A 217 2.10 -9.05 -5.28
CA ILE A 217 3.38 -9.26 -5.97
C ILE A 217 4.48 -9.34 -4.92
N TRP A 218 5.13 -10.50 -4.82
CA TRP A 218 6.23 -10.75 -3.89
C TRP A 218 7.54 -10.59 -4.63
N ASN A 219 8.16 -9.42 -4.48
CA ASN A 219 9.44 -9.10 -5.08
C ASN A 219 10.57 -9.70 -4.23
N LEU A 220 11.28 -10.67 -4.79
CA LEU A 220 12.44 -11.30 -4.18
C LEU A 220 13.70 -10.51 -4.53
N THR A 221 14.35 -9.91 -3.55
CA THR A 221 15.65 -9.23 -3.71
C THR A 221 16.64 -9.80 -2.69
N GLY A 222 17.50 -10.71 -3.12
CA GLY A 222 18.39 -11.45 -2.22
C GLY A 222 17.58 -12.26 -1.20
N GLN A 223 17.76 -11.97 0.10
CA GLN A 223 16.99 -12.58 1.19
C GLN A 223 15.76 -11.76 1.61
N THR A 224 15.52 -10.61 0.97
CA THR A 224 14.39 -9.73 1.31
C THR A 224 13.20 -9.98 0.40
N VAL A 225 12.01 -9.98 1.00
CA VAL A 225 10.74 -10.05 0.27
C VAL A 225 10.00 -8.75 0.51
N THR A 226 9.73 -8.02 -0.56
CA THR A 226 8.86 -6.84 -0.52
C THR A 226 7.56 -7.13 -1.24
N ARG A 227 6.43 -6.66 -0.70
CA ARG A 227 5.09 -6.91 -1.25
C ARG A 227 4.55 -5.68 -1.94
N SER A 228 3.83 -5.87 -3.03
CA SER A 228 3.12 -4.81 -3.74
C SER A 228 1.73 -5.31 -4.10
N ASP A 229 0.71 -4.67 -3.56
CA ASP A 229 -0.67 -5.19 -3.55
C ASP A 229 -1.65 -4.27 -4.32
N HIS A 230 -1.14 -3.37 -5.16
CA HIS A 230 -1.91 -2.24 -5.72
C HIS A 230 -2.12 -2.30 -7.23
N VAL A 231 -1.76 -3.42 -7.88
CA VAL A 231 -1.90 -3.56 -9.33
C VAL A 231 -3.03 -4.54 -9.63
N PRO A 232 -4.09 -4.12 -10.34
CA PRO A 232 -5.13 -5.04 -10.77
C PRO A 232 -4.53 -5.99 -11.82
N ARG A 233 -4.56 -7.28 -11.53
CA ARG A 233 -4.03 -8.33 -12.42
C ARG A 233 -5.14 -9.19 -13.02
N MET A 234 -6.34 -9.24 -12.43
CA MET A 234 -7.45 -10.00 -13.01
C MET A 234 -8.71 -9.17 -13.16
N PHE A 235 -9.41 -9.35 -14.27
CA PHE A 235 -10.71 -8.71 -14.53
C PHE A 235 -11.44 -9.48 -15.64
N PRO A 236 -12.77 -9.40 -15.69
CA PRO A 236 -13.53 -9.98 -16.79
C PRO A 236 -13.40 -9.10 -18.03
N LEU A 237 -13.44 -9.70 -19.22
CA LEU A 237 -13.44 -8.93 -20.47
C LEU A 237 -14.78 -8.21 -20.72
N ARG A 238 -15.84 -8.56 -19.99
CA ARG A 238 -17.06 -7.74 -19.94
C ARG A 238 -16.74 -6.42 -19.23
N GLY A 239 -17.20 -5.30 -19.77
CA GLY A 239 -16.92 -3.97 -19.23
C GLY A 239 -16.09 -3.06 -20.14
N ASN A 240 -15.60 -3.59 -21.27
CA ASN A 240 -14.88 -2.82 -22.30
C ASN A 240 -13.71 -2.02 -21.71
N LEU A 241 -12.96 -2.65 -20.81
CA LEU A 241 -11.79 -2.08 -20.15
C LEU A 241 -10.57 -2.13 -21.08
N ARG A 242 -9.71 -1.13 -20.98
CA ARG A 242 -8.42 -1.07 -21.69
C ARG A 242 -7.34 -0.45 -20.82
N PHE A 243 -6.10 -0.71 -21.20
CA PHE A 243 -4.92 -0.09 -20.63
C PHE A 243 -4.66 1.30 -21.24
N PHE A 244 -4.24 2.23 -20.40
CA PHE A 244 -3.86 3.60 -20.72
C PHE A 244 -2.45 3.90 -20.21
N GLY A 245 -1.73 4.76 -20.93
CA GLY A 245 -0.37 5.17 -20.60
C GLY A 245 0.68 4.26 -21.23
N ARG A 246 1.72 4.88 -21.79
CA ARG A 246 2.81 4.16 -22.46
C ARG A 246 3.63 3.29 -21.51
N VAL A 247 3.69 3.65 -20.22
CA VAL A 247 4.32 2.93 -19.10
C VAL A 247 3.54 3.22 -17.82
N HIS A 248 3.68 2.38 -16.79
CA HIS A 248 2.87 2.42 -15.57
C HIS A 248 1.37 2.37 -15.90
N GLU A 249 1.02 1.38 -16.73
CA GLU A 249 -0.27 1.37 -17.40
C GLU A 249 -1.42 1.32 -16.39
N GLN A 250 -2.46 2.10 -16.65
CA GLN A 250 -3.66 2.17 -15.84
C GLN A 250 -4.81 1.49 -16.58
N ILE A 251 -5.62 0.70 -15.89
CA ILE A 251 -6.83 0.12 -16.47
C ILE A 251 -8.03 1.04 -16.23
N GLY A 252 -8.86 1.23 -17.25
CA GLY A 252 -10.08 2.01 -17.13
C GLY A 252 -11.07 1.69 -18.25
N PRO A 253 -12.29 2.26 -18.20
CA PRO A 253 -13.26 2.12 -19.28
C PRO A 253 -12.69 2.70 -20.57
N SER A 254 -13.02 2.06 -21.69
CA SER A 254 -12.58 2.51 -23.02
C SER A 254 -13.16 3.85 -23.47
N GLU A 255 -14.31 4.24 -22.91
CA GLU A 255 -14.98 5.50 -23.13
C GLU A 255 -15.25 6.20 -21.79
N GLY A 256 -15.31 7.53 -21.82
CA GLY A 256 -15.51 8.35 -20.63
C GLY A 256 -14.21 8.70 -19.90
N ASN A 257 -14.34 9.28 -18.72
CA ASN A 257 -13.23 9.69 -17.89
C ASN A 257 -12.80 8.54 -16.97
N ARG A 258 -11.57 8.06 -17.15
CA ARG A 258 -10.97 6.94 -16.39
C ARG A 258 -10.87 7.15 -14.88
N TYR A 259 -11.13 8.36 -14.37
CA TYR A 259 -11.14 8.66 -12.93
C TYR A 259 -12.54 8.70 -12.33
N THR A 260 -13.55 9.11 -13.09
CA THR A 260 -14.91 9.35 -12.58
C THR A 260 -15.93 8.33 -13.05
N ASP A 261 -15.67 7.69 -14.19
CA ASP A 261 -16.64 6.81 -14.86
C ASP A 261 -16.31 5.34 -14.66
N LEU A 262 -15.40 5.05 -13.71
CA LEU A 262 -15.08 3.71 -13.27
C LEU A 262 -16.30 3.08 -12.59
N LYS A 263 -17.06 2.28 -13.36
CA LYS A 263 -18.03 1.33 -12.82
C LYS A 263 -17.33 0.05 -12.40
N THR A 264 -16.28 0.20 -11.59
CA THR A 264 -15.45 -0.91 -11.13
C THR A 264 -15.54 -1.07 -9.61
N HIS A 265 -15.18 -2.26 -9.13
CA HIS A 265 -15.01 -2.54 -7.72
C HIS A 265 -13.67 -3.24 -7.52
N ASP A 266 -12.80 -2.66 -6.70
CA ASP A 266 -11.49 -3.24 -6.40
C ASP A 266 -11.59 -4.35 -5.36
N PHE A 267 -11.02 -5.51 -5.66
CA PHE A 267 -10.91 -6.65 -4.75
C PHE A 267 -9.44 -6.92 -4.49
N LEU A 268 -9.01 -6.77 -3.24
CA LEU A 268 -7.68 -7.22 -2.81
C LEU A 268 -7.76 -8.67 -2.35
N VAL A 269 -7.06 -9.57 -3.04
CA VAL A 269 -7.09 -11.02 -2.76
C VAL A 269 -5.69 -11.55 -2.47
N PRO A 270 -5.53 -12.57 -1.61
CA PRO A 270 -4.23 -13.10 -1.20
C PRO A 270 -3.60 -14.05 -2.24
N ILE A 271 -3.81 -13.81 -3.52
CA ILE A 271 -3.13 -14.54 -4.60
C ILE A 271 -1.71 -13.97 -4.75
N ARG A 272 -0.71 -14.83 -4.87
CA ARG A 272 0.70 -14.45 -4.87
C ARG A 272 1.33 -14.67 -6.24
N LEU A 273 1.82 -13.58 -6.84
CA LEU A 273 2.77 -13.62 -7.95
C LEU A 273 4.16 -13.39 -7.39
N ILE A 274 5.06 -14.36 -7.58
CA ILE A 274 6.43 -14.24 -7.14
C ILE A 274 7.25 -13.62 -8.27
N HIS A 275 7.87 -12.49 -7.98
CA HIS A 275 8.68 -11.73 -8.93
C HIS A 275 10.16 -11.84 -8.56
N ASP A 276 10.97 -12.42 -9.46
CA ASP A 276 12.42 -12.57 -9.29
C ASP A 276 13.23 -11.81 -10.36
N GLY A 277 12.60 -10.80 -10.96
CA GLY A 277 13.20 -9.90 -11.95
C GLY A 277 14.08 -8.79 -11.38
N TYR A 278 14.02 -8.50 -10.07
CA TYR A 278 14.81 -7.43 -9.42
C TYR A 278 16.20 -7.85 -8.94
N ASP A 279 16.84 -8.80 -9.62
CA ASP A 279 18.27 -9.01 -9.41
C ASP A 279 19.05 -7.91 -10.14
N ALA A 280 19.58 -6.94 -9.39
CA ALA A 280 20.36 -5.81 -9.90
C ALA A 280 21.62 -6.25 -10.66
N GLN A 281 22.06 -7.51 -10.53
CA GLN A 281 23.14 -8.08 -11.34
C GLN A 281 22.68 -8.51 -12.74
N LYS A 282 21.36 -8.53 -13.00
CA LYS A 282 20.74 -9.15 -14.18
C LYS A 282 19.84 -8.20 -14.98
N VAL A 283 19.40 -7.08 -14.39
CA VAL A 283 18.60 -6.05 -15.07
C VAL A 283 19.33 -4.71 -14.99
N ASP A 284 19.56 -4.07 -16.15
CA ASP A 284 20.08 -2.71 -16.22
C ASP A 284 18.99 -1.71 -15.78
N MET A 285 18.97 -1.43 -14.48
CA MET A 285 18.04 -0.49 -13.86
C MET A 285 18.19 0.93 -14.42
N GLY A 286 19.38 1.30 -14.89
CA GLY A 286 19.64 2.59 -15.52
C GLY A 286 18.91 2.72 -16.85
N GLN A 287 19.04 1.73 -17.74
CA GLN A 287 18.30 1.70 -19.01
C GLN A 287 16.79 1.66 -18.80
N LYS A 288 16.31 0.86 -17.84
CA LYS A 288 14.87 0.79 -17.50
C LYS A 288 14.34 2.16 -17.06
N LEU A 289 15.05 2.84 -16.17
CA LEU A 289 14.71 4.18 -15.70
C LEU A 289 14.69 5.19 -16.85
N GLN A 290 15.73 5.22 -17.69
CA GLN A 290 15.80 6.15 -18.83
C GLN A 290 14.65 5.93 -19.83
N ARG A 291 14.34 4.68 -20.15
CA ARG A 291 13.17 4.34 -20.97
C ARG A 291 11.89 4.85 -20.32
N ASN A 292 11.66 4.57 -19.04
CA ASN A 292 10.45 4.99 -18.34
C ASN A 292 10.31 6.52 -18.32
N LEU A 293 11.38 7.26 -18.05
CA LEU A 293 11.38 8.73 -18.09
C LEU A 293 11.05 9.26 -19.50
N LYS A 294 11.61 8.67 -20.56
CA LYS A 294 11.26 9.02 -21.95
C LYS A 294 9.76 8.84 -22.20
N LEU A 295 9.21 7.68 -21.86
CA LEU A 295 7.80 7.36 -22.09
C LEU A 295 6.86 8.26 -21.27
N LEU A 296 7.18 8.52 -20.00
CA LEU A 296 6.40 9.43 -19.16
C LEU A 296 6.39 10.86 -19.69
N ARG A 297 7.51 11.34 -20.23
CA ARG A 297 7.57 12.66 -20.88
C ARG A 297 6.72 12.72 -22.14
N GLN A 298 6.66 11.64 -22.94
CA GLN A 298 5.75 11.55 -24.09
C GLN A 298 4.28 11.55 -23.64
N MET A 299 3.95 10.80 -22.59
CA MET A 299 2.59 10.78 -22.02
C MET A 299 2.14 12.16 -21.53
N LEU A 300 3.05 12.95 -20.94
CA LEU A 300 2.75 14.33 -20.56
C LEU A 300 2.68 15.31 -21.74
N GLN A 301 3.27 15.00 -22.89
CA GLN A 301 3.04 15.79 -24.11
C GLN A 301 1.63 15.52 -24.66
N GLU A 302 1.17 14.28 -24.57
CA GLU A 302 -0.15 13.83 -25.02
C GLU A 302 -1.27 14.32 -24.08
N GLU A 303 -1.05 14.18 -22.76
CA GLU A 303 -2.02 14.52 -21.70
C GLU A 303 -1.36 15.38 -20.60
N PRO A 304 -1.05 16.68 -20.86
CA PRO A 304 -0.26 17.52 -19.94
C PRO A 304 -0.93 17.80 -18.59
N GLY A 305 -2.25 17.67 -18.52
CA GLY A 305 -3.05 17.96 -17.33
C GLY A 305 -3.28 16.75 -16.43
N ASP A 306 -2.76 15.58 -16.81
CA ASP A 306 -3.07 14.35 -16.12
C ASP A 306 -2.28 14.17 -14.81
N PRO A 307 -2.95 14.10 -13.65
CA PRO A 307 -2.27 14.00 -12.36
C PRO A 307 -1.55 12.65 -12.17
N THR A 308 -1.99 11.57 -12.80
CA THR A 308 -1.35 10.26 -12.69
C THR A 308 0.00 10.25 -13.39
N TRP A 309 0.10 10.82 -14.59
CA TRP A 309 1.37 10.89 -15.32
C TRP A 309 2.38 11.82 -14.63
N LEU A 310 1.91 12.95 -14.10
CA LEU A 310 2.73 13.85 -13.29
C LEU A 310 3.26 13.14 -12.03
N MET A 311 2.39 12.36 -11.36
CA MET A 311 2.77 11.57 -10.19
C MET A 311 3.86 10.54 -10.52
N PHE A 312 3.66 9.74 -11.58
CA PHE A 312 4.65 8.72 -11.94
C PHE A 312 5.97 9.33 -12.38
N LEU A 313 5.98 10.42 -13.15
CA LEU A 313 7.21 11.13 -13.49
C LEU A 313 7.90 11.66 -12.24
N GLY A 314 7.15 12.29 -11.34
CA GLY A 314 7.66 12.75 -10.05
C GLY A 314 8.32 11.61 -9.27
N ARG A 315 7.65 10.47 -9.13
CA ARG A 315 8.17 9.28 -8.45
C ARG A 315 9.46 8.74 -9.06
N GLU A 316 9.53 8.59 -10.39
CA GLU A 316 10.75 8.09 -11.06
C GLU A 316 11.92 9.08 -10.88
N LEU A 317 11.67 10.39 -10.91
CA LEU A 317 12.68 11.42 -10.65
C LEU A 317 13.18 11.39 -9.21
N LEU A 318 12.28 11.21 -8.22
CA LEU A 318 12.70 11.00 -6.82
C LEU A 318 13.60 9.75 -6.70
N GLY A 319 13.22 8.64 -7.34
CA GLY A 319 14.02 7.41 -7.37
C GLY A 319 15.38 7.57 -8.07
N ALA A 320 15.47 8.49 -9.03
CA ALA A 320 16.72 8.86 -9.70
C ALA A 320 17.61 9.81 -8.88
N GLY A 321 17.13 10.33 -7.74
CA GLY A 321 17.82 11.35 -6.94
C GLY A 321 17.59 12.79 -7.41
N GLU A 322 16.74 13.00 -8.42
CA GLU A 322 16.39 14.33 -8.97
C GLU A 322 15.25 14.97 -8.15
N PHE A 323 15.50 15.17 -6.85
CA PHE A 323 14.46 15.52 -5.88
C PHE A 323 13.72 16.83 -6.21
N GLU A 324 14.44 17.89 -6.63
CA GLU A 324 13.82 19.19 -6.93
C GLU A 324 12.88 19.14 -8.12
N GLU A 325 13.27 18.43 -9.18
CA GLU A 325 12.43 18.27 -10.37
C GLU A 325 11.23 17.38 -10.04
N GLY A 326 11.47 16.25 -9.36
CA GLY A 326 10.42 15.32 -8.95
C GLY A 326 9.35 15.99 -8.06
N LEU A 327 9.77 16.78 -7.07
CA LEU A 327 8.86 17.54 -6.21
C LEU A 327 8.00 18.55 -6.98
N LYS A 328 8.55 19.23 -7.99
CA LYS A 328 7.76 20.16 -8.84
C LYS A 328 6.63 19.42 -9.56
N PHE A 329 6.93 18.26 -10.15
CA PHE A 329 5.92 17.45 -10.83
C PHE A 329 4.86 16.92 -9.85
N LEU A 330 5.26 16.48 -8.65
CA LEU A 330 4.32 16.01 -7.62
C LEU A 330 3.43 17.13 -7.08
N GLN A 331 3.96 18.35 -6.91
CA GLN A 331 3.17 19.51 -6.50
C GLN A 331 2.12 19.88 -7.56
N GLU A 332 2.50 19.84 -8.84
CA GLU A 332 1.56 20.07 -9.93
C GLU A 332 0.54 18.92 -10.02
N ALA A 333 0.96 17.67 -9.80
CA ALA A 333 0.06 16.51 -9.72
C ALA A 333 -1.00 16.71 -8.62
N GLU A 334 -0.59 17.10 -7.41
CA GLU A 334 -1.51 17.37 -6.28
C GLU A 334 -2.52 18.46 -6.65
N LYS A 335 -2.06 19.53 -7.29
CA LYS A 335 -2.92 20.64 -7.74
C LYS A 335 -3.93 20.18 -8.80
N LYS A 336 -3.49 19.41 -9.79
CA LYS A 336 -4.35 18.91 -10.88
C LYS A 336 -5.35 17.87 -10.38
N ALA A 337 -4.95 17.00 -9.46
CA ALA A 337 -5.79 15.95 -8.87
C ALA A 337 -7.08 16.51 -8.26
N ARG A 338 -7.04 17.73 -7.69
CA ARG A 338 -8.23 18.39 -7.12
C ARG A 338 -9.33 18.68 -8.13
N ASN A 339 -9.01 18.71 -9.43
CA ASN A 339 -10.01 18.89 -10.50
C ASN A 339 -10.71 17.57 -10.87
N PHE A 340 -10.23 16.43 -10.39
CA PHE A 340 -10.76 15.11 -10.68
C PHE A 340 -11.50 14.59 -9.45
N ARG A 341 -12.83 14.61 -9.49
CA ARG A 341 -13.65 14.05 -8.41
C ARG A 341 -13.34 12.55 -8.28
N GLY A 342 -13.05 12.09 -7.06
CA GLY A 342 -12.79 10.67 -6.81
C GLY A 342 -11.40 10.18 -7.26
N PHE A 343 -10.44 11.08 -7.49
CA PHE A 343 -9.06 10.68 -7.77
C PHE A 343 -8.42 9.94 -6.58
N GLY A 344 -8.37 8.60 -6.66
CA GLY A 344 -7.96 7.73 -5.56
C GLY A 344 -6.48 7.82 -5.16
N ALA A 345 -5.61 8.40 -5.98
CA ALA A 345 -4.17 8.47 -5.73
C ALA A 345 -3.69 9.79 -5.09
N LEU A 346 -4.59 10.65 -4.61
CA LEU A 346 -4.20 11.94 -4.02
C LEU A 346 -3.30 11.76 -2.78
N LEU A 347 -3.64 10.82 -1.91
CA LEU A 347 -2.88 10.53 -0.70
C LEU A 347 -1.49 9.95 -1.03
N GLU A 348 -1.38 9.19 -2.12
CA GLU A 348 -0.11 8.67 -2.63
C GLU A 348 0.81 9.81 -3.13
N ILE A 349 0.27 10.79 -3.87
CA ILE A 349 1.02 11.99 -4.28
C ILE A 349 1.56 12.72 -3.05
N GLN A 350 0.72 12.91 -2.03
CA GLN A 350 1.11 13.60 -0.80
C GLN A 350 2.18 12.82 -0.02
N ARG A 351 2.07 11.48 0.03
CA ARG A 351 3.12 10.62 0.63
C ARG A 351 4.46 10.78 -0.08
N LEU A 352 4.47 10.83 -1.41
CA LEU A 352 5.68 11.05 -2.21
C LEU A 352 6.26 12.46 -1.98
N LEU A 353 5.42 13.50 -1.89
CA LEU A 353 5.85 14.86 -1.52
C LEU A 353 6.50 14.88 -0.15
N LEU A 354 5.86 14.26 0.84
CA LEU A 354 6.37 14.15 2.20
C LEU A 354 7.74 13.47 2.20
N GLN A 355 7.88 12.32 1.52
CA GLN A 355 9.15 11.61 1.40
C GLN A 355 10.25 12.50 0.79
N GLY A 356 9.94 13.22 -0.30
CA GLY A 356 10.90 14.12 -0.95
C GLY A 356 11.32 15.28 -0.03
N PHE A 357 10.38 15.92 0.66
CA PHE A 357 10.70 16.99 1.61
C PHE A 357 11.49 16.50 2.83
N LEU A 358 11.16 15.34 3.38
CA LEU A 358 11.92 14.73 4.47
C LEU A 358 13.35 14.42 4.05
N THR A 359 13.54 13.87 2.85
CA THR A 359 14.87 13.56 2.30
C THR A 359 15.74 14.82 2.15
N LEU A 360 15.13 15.95 1.78
CA LEU A 360 15.79 17.24 1.67
C LEU A 360 15.90 18.01 3.01
N GLY A 361 15.41 17.46 4.12
CA GLY A 361 15.38 18.15 5.42
C GLY A 361 14.45 19.37 5.48
N ARG A 362 13.48 19.46 4.56
CA ARG A 362 12.54 20.58 4.43
C ARG A 362 11.32 20.39 5.33
N PHE A 363 11.56 20.35 6.64
CA PHE A 363 10.55 19.96 7.63
C PHE A 363 9.29 20.84 7.64
N LYS A 364 9.40 22.14 7.36
CA LYS A 364 8.22 23.02 7.26
C LYS A 364 7.26 22.60 6.15
N GLN A 365 7.78 22.30 4.96
CA GLN A 365 6.96 21.86 3.84
C GLN A 365 6.41 20.45 4.07
N ALA A 366 7.18 19.58 4.72
CA ALA A 366 6.68 18.28 5.16
C ALA A 366 5.50 18.41 6.15
N GLU A 367 5.55 19.36 7.10
CA GLU A 367 4.44 19.62 8.03
C GLU A 367 3.17 20.09 7.31
N GLU A 368 3.33 20.99 6.33
CA GLU A 368 2.23 21.44 5.47
C GLU A 368 1.62 20.28 4.68
N VAL A 369 2.42 19.34 4.18
CA VAL A 369 1.93 18.14 3.49
C VAL A 369 1.16 17.24 4.46
N CYS A 370 1.68 16.96 5.66
CA CYS A 370 0.96 16.19 6.67
C CYS A 370 -0.40 16.80 7.03
N THR A 371 -0.48 18.13 7.08
CA THR A 371 -1.75 18.83 7.32
C THR A 371 -2.76 18.53 6.20
N ARG A 372 -2.34 18.57 4.94
CA ARG A 372 -3.20 18.24 3.79
C ARG A 372 -3.54 16.75 3.71
N MET A 373 -2.64 15.87 4.12
CA MET A 373 -2.92 14.43 4.23
C MET A 373 -4.04 14.17 5.25
N ARG A 374 -4.03 14.87 6.39
CA ARG A 374 -5.08 14.78 7.40
C ARG A 374 -6.44 15.25 6.88
N GLU A 375 -6.45 16.28 6.05
CA GLU A 375 -7.66 16.77 5.38
C GLU A 375 -8.17 15.77 4.33
N THR A 376 -7.25 15.07 3.66
CA THR A 376 -7.56 14.09 2.61
C THR A 376 -8.13 12.81 3.21
N ASP A 377 -7.53 12.28 4.27
CA ASP A 377 -8.05 11.15 5.03
C ASP A 377 -7.67 11.28 6.52
N PRO A 378 -8.63 11.65 7.40
CA PRO A 378 -8.40 11.77 8.84
C PRO A 378 -8.04 10.46 9.54
N ASN A 379 -8.28 9.30 8.93
CA ASN A 379 -8.00 7.99 9.52
C ASN A 379 -6.67 7.40 9.06
N PHE A 380 -5.95 8.07 8.16
CA PHE A 380 -4.67 7.57 7.67
C PHE A 380 -3.57 7.68 8.75
N PRO A 381 -3.04 6.56 9.29
CA PRO A 381 -2.18 6.58 10.47
C PRO A 381 -0.81 7.23 10.20
N ASP A 382 -0.26 7.03 9.01
CA ASP A 382 1.03 7.60 8.59
C ASP A 382 1.06 9.12 8.76
N THR A 383 -0.06 9.80 8.49
CA THR A 383 -0.19 11.25 8.69
C THR A 383 0.23 11.67 10.09
N TYR A 384 -0.27 10.98 11.12
CA TYR A 384 0.00 11.35 12.52
C TYR A 384 1.42 10.99 12.94
N TYR A 385 1.92 9.83 12.49
CA TYR A 385 3.29 9.42 12.74
C TYR A 385 4.28 10.44 12.16
N TYR A 386 4.15 10.77 10.88
CA TYR A 386 5.06 11.68 10.20
C TYR A 386 4.89 13.13 10.67
N LEU A 387 3.67 13.58 11.00
CA LEU A 387 3.47 14.89 11.60
C LEU A 387 4.23 15.02 12.92
N ALA A 388 4.14 14.03 13.81
CA ALA A 388 4.89 14.01 15.06
C ALA A 388 6.41 14.02 14.82
N TYR A 389 6.89 13.16 13.91
CA TYR A 389 8.30 13.13 13.52
C TYR A 389 8.80 14.49 13.02
N VAL A 390 8.08 15.12 12.10
CA VAL A 390 8.42 16.43 11.54
C VAL A 390 8.43 17.51 12.62
N GLN A 391 7.45 17.52 13.52
CA GLN A 391 7.38 18.47 14.63
C GLN A 391 8.56 18.32 15.59
N MET A 392 9.01 17.09 15.85
CA MET A 392 10.23 16.86 16.62
C MET A 392 11.47 17.48 15.95
N GLN A 393 11.61 17.34 14.62
CA GLN A 393 12.72 17.95 13.89
C GLN A 393 12.64 19.49 13.91
N LEU A 394 11.45 20.06 13.69
CA LEU A 394 11.23 21.51 13.79
C LEU A 394 11.54 22.05 15.18
N ALA A 395 11.13 21.35 16.23
CA ALA A 395 11.42 21.71 17.61
C ALA A 395 12.94 21.71 17.87
N ARG A 396 13.66 20.69 17.38
CA ARG A 396 15.12 20.63 17.44
C ARG A 396 15.76 21.85 16.78
N ASP A 397 15.34 22.19 15.55
CA ASP A 397 15.87 23.34 14.81
C ASP A 397 15.56 24.68 15.50
N LEU A 398 14.41 24.79 16.15
CA LEU A 398 14.04 25.96 16.94
C LEU A 398 14.92 26.10 18.19
N LEU A 399 15.20 24.99 18.88
CA LEU A 399 16.08 24.99 20.05
C LEU A 399 17.52 25.36 19.68
N VAL A 400 18.06 24.84 18.57
CA VAL A 400 19.39 25.23 18.09
C VAL A 400 19.47 26.73 17.77
N ARG A 401 18.46 27.26 17.06
CA ARG A 401 18.40 28.70 16.74
C ARG A 401 18.22 29.57 17.98
N ALA A 402 17.43 29.13 18.95
CA ALA A 402 17.31 29.81 20.23
C ALA A 402 18.66 29.88 20.94
N GLU A 403 19.43 28.79 20.99
CA GLU A 403 20.78 28.79 21.58
C GLU A 403 21.73 29.77 20.87
N GLN A 404 21.68 29.83 19.52
CA GLN A 404 22.47 30.77 18.73
C GLN A 404 22.07 32.23 19.02
N ASN A 405 20.77 32.53 19.04
CA ASN A 405 20.27 33.87 19.34
C ASN A 405 20.66 34.35 20.73
N LEU A 406 20.67 33.45 21.73
CA LEU A 406 21.14 33.76 23.08
C LEU A 406 22.64 34.14 23.09
N LYS A 407 23.47 33.35 22.39
CA LYS A 407 24.91 33.64 22.25
C LYS A 407 25.15 34.98 21.55
N GLU A 408 24.44 35.23 20.44
CA GLU A 408 24.54 36.49 19.70
C GLU A 408 24.10 37.67 20.55
N GLY A 409 22.95 37.59 21.22
CA GLY A 409 22.42 38.64 22.09
C GLY A 409 23.41 39.08 23.16
N LYS A 410 24.04 38.11 23.84
CA LYS A 410 25.07 38.38 24.86
C LYS A 410 26.32 39.04 24.26
N SER A 411 26.80 38.55 23.10
CA SER A 411 28.00 39.08 22.46
C SER A 411 27.81 40.52 21.94
N ARG A 412 26.63 40.83 21.37
CA ARG A 412 26.34 42.14 20.79
C ARG A 412 26.13 43.21 21.85
N PHE A 413 25.71 42.82 23.06
CA PHE A 413 25.46 43.75 24.17
C PHE A 413 26.67 44.65 24.46
N ALA A 414 27.88 44.09 24.51
CA ALA A 414 29.11 44.84 24.78
C ALA A 414 29.43 45.89 23.70
N SER A 415 29.04 45.63 22.45
CA SER A 415 29.32 46.47 21.29
C SER A 415 28.20 47.46 20.92
N TYR A 416 27.03 47.36 21.54
CA TYR A 416 25.87 48.18 21.18
C TYR A 416 26.07 49.65 21.56
N ARG A 417 25.77 50.58 20.63
CA ARG A 417 25.92 52.04 20.81
C ARG A 417 24.71 52.82 20.27
N GLY A 418 23.55 52.17 20.14
CA GLY A 418 22.34 52.80 19.62
C GLY A 418 21.65 53.74 20.64
N LEU A 419 20.69 54.52 20.15
CA LEU A 419 19.94 55.51 20.94
C LEU A 419 18.95 54.89 21.94
N VAL A 420 18.51 53.65 21.69
CA VAL A 420 17.57 52.95 22.58
C VAL A 420 18.36 52.07 23.53
N ALA A 421 18.30 52.34 24.84
CA ALA A 421 19.01 51.54 25.83
C ALA A 421 18.53 50.08 25.79
N PRO A 422 19.44 49.09 25.64
CA PRO A 422 19.07 47.69 25.74
C PRO A 422 18.80 47.32 27.20
N ASP A 423 18.02 46.27 27.43
CA ASP A 423 17.77 45.74 28.77
C ASP A 423 19.07 45.13 29.36
N ASN A 424 19.69 45.83 30.32
CA ASN A 424 20.94 45.42 30.97
C ASN A 424 20.88 44.02 31.60
N GLN A 425 19.69 43.58 32.02
CA GLN A 425 19.49 42.27 32.61
C GLN A 425 19.76 41.14 31.60
N ILE A 426 19.70 41.42 30.29
CA ILE A 426 20.07 40.47 29.22
C ILE A 426 21.52 40.02 29.36
N ALA A 427 22.44 40.96 29.59
CA ALA A 427 23.86 40.66 29.78
C ALA A 427 24.16 40.15 31.20
N GLU A 428 23.45 40.67 32.20
CA GLU A 428 23.70 40.34 33.60
C GLU A 428 23.24 38.93 33.96
N TRP A 429 22.08 38.46 33.48
CA TRP A 429 21.58 37.14 33.89
C TRP A 429 20.46 36.52 33.03
N LYS A 430 19.60 37.27 32.35
CA LYS A 430 18.45 36.71 31.58
C LYS A 430 18.89 35.73 30.50
N THR A 431 19.99 36.02 29.80
CA THR A 431 20.52 35.11 28.78
C THR A 431 21.03 33.81 29.40
N ASP A 432 21.71 33.90 30.54
CA ASP A 432 22.24 32.74 31.26
C ASP A 432 21.10 31.87 31.81
N LEU A 433 20.04 32.49 32.34
CA LEU A 433 18.84 31.80 32.82
C LEU A 433 18.12 31.04 31.70
N LEU A 434 17.85 31.71 30.58
CA LEU A 434 17.18 31.08 29.43
C LEU A 434 18.07 30.01 28.77
N THR A 435 19.40 30.16 28.86
CA THR A 435 20.35 29.10 28.46
C THR A 435 20.22 27.89 29.38
N ALA A 436 20.09 28.07 30.70
CA ALA A 436 19.89 26.96 31.64
C ALA A 436 18.58 26.20 31.35
N ASP A 437 17.50 26.93 31.06
CA ASP A 437 16.22 26.34 30.63
C ASP A 437 16.38 25.51 29.34
N LEU A 438 17.09 26.05 28.35
CA LEU A 438 17.32 25.36 27.07
C LEU A 438 18.20 24.10 27.25
N LEU A 439 19.23 24.17 28.09
CA LEU A 439 20.05 23.02 28.46
C LEU A 439 19.19 21.92 29.10
N ARG A 440 18.27 22.29 30.01
CA ARG A 440 17.34 21.35 30.64
C ARG A 440 16.39 20.73 29.62
N LEU A 441 15.74 21.55 28.78
CA LEU A 441 14.83 21.08 27.72
C LEU A 441 15.50 20.12 26.73
N THR A 442 16.80 20.27 26.50
CA THR A 442 17.60 19.42 25.60
C THR A 442 18.28 18.25 26.33
N GLY A 443 17.94 17.98 27.59
CA GLY A 443 18.46 16.85 28.37
C GLY A 443 19.90 17.02 28.86
N ARG A 444 20.52 18.20 28.70
CA ARG A 444 21.87 18.53 29.21
C ARG A 444 21.82 18.90 30.70
N LEU A 445 21.26 17.99 31.51
CA LEU A 445 20.84 18.25 32.91
C LEU A 445 21.99 18.70 33.82
N SER A 446 23.19 18.13 33.69
CA SER A 446 24.36 18.52 34.49
C SER A 446 24.80 19.97 34.19
N GLN A 447 24.81 20.36 32.91
CA GLN A 447 25.15 21.73 32.51
C GLN A 447 24.07 22.71 32.95
N ALA A 448 22.79 22.34 32.82
CA ALA A 448 21.68 23.12 33.33
C ALA A 448 21.78 23.34 34.84
N HIS A 449 22.01 22.28 35.63
CA HIS A 449 22.17 22.36 37.09
C HIS A 449 23.28 23.32 37.49
N SER A 450 24.48 23.17 36.91
CA SER A 450 25.62 24.05 37.21
C SER A 450 25.32 25.52 36.87
N LEU A 451 24.59 25.77 35.80
CA LEU A 451 24.24 27.14 35.39
C LEU A 451 23.18 27.75 36.31
N TYR A 452 22.16 26.99 36.71
CA TYR A 452 21.16 27.42 37.70
C TYR A 452 21.79 27.76 39.06
N GLU A 453 22.72 26.93 39.56
CA GLU A 453 23.42 27.20 40.82
C GLU A 453 24.21 28.52 40.77
N LYS A 454 24.89 28.80 39.65
CA LYS A 454 25.62 30.07 39.44
C LYS A 454 24.70 31.29 39.35
N LEU A 455 23.41 31.10 39.04
CA LEU A 455 22.43 32.17 38.89
C LEU A 455 21.68 32.48 40.18
N MET A 456 21.70 31.58 41.16
CA MET A 456 20.99 31.72 42.43
C MET A 456 21.38 33.00 43.18
N ASP A 457 22.66 33.39 43.11
CA ASP A 457 23.19 34.61 43.74
C ASP A 457 23.06 35.87 42.85
N ARG A 458 22.79 35.71 41.55
CA ARG A 458 22.75 36.79 40.54
C ARG A 458 21.33 37.21 40.16
N CYS A 459 20.31 36.42 40.54
CA CYS A 459 18.92 36.59 40.14
C CYS A 459 17.94 36.59 41.33
N PRO A 460 17.99 37.56 42.26
CA PRO A 460 17.13 37.56 43.46
C PRO A 460 15.63 37.53 43.13
N THR A 461 15.21 38.06 41.98
CA THR A 461 13.81 38.08 41.52
C THR A 461 13.30 36.72 41.04
N TYR A 462 14.17 35.77 40.70
CA TYR A 462 13.81 34.45 40.14
C TYR A 462 14.34 33.27 40.97
N GLN A 463 14.74 33.51 42.22
CA GLN A 463 15.33 32.47 43.07
C GLN A 463 14.38 31.29 43.29
N GLN A 464 13.10 31.57 43.52
CA GLN A 464 12.10 30.53 43.78
C GLN A 464 11.90 29.61 42.56
N GLU A 465 11.86 30.18 41.36
CA GLU A 465 11.77 29.45 40.10
C GLU A 465 13.03 28.62 39.83
N ILE A 466 14.22 29.20 40.09
CA ILE A 466 15.50 28.50 39.97
C ILE A 466 15.55 27.29 40.92
N GLU A 467 15.14 27.46 42.18
CA GLU A 467 15.05 26.37 43.16
C GLU A 467 14.08 25.27 42.73
N GLU A 468 12.97 25.62 42.09
CA GLU A 468 12.04 24.65 41.51
C GLU A 468 12.68 23.86 40.36
N GLN A 469 13.40 24.53 39.45
CA GLN A 469 14.11 23.84 38.36
C GLN A 469 15.20 22.90 38.90
N LEU A 470 15.97 23.32 39.91
CA LEU A 470 16.98 22.47 40.57
C LEU A 470 16.35 21.24 41.23
N ARG A 471 15.21 21.40 41.93
CA ARG A 471 14.46 20.28 42.50
C ARG A 471 13.97 19.32 41.43
N ARG A 472 13.50 19.85 40.29
CA ARG A 472 13.05 19.04 39.15
C ARG A 472 14.17 18.22 38.55
N ILE A 473 15.34 18.83 38.28
CA ILE A 473 16.52 18.12 37.76
C ILE A 473 16.94 16.97 38.70
N ARG A 474 16.94 17.20 40.01
CA ARG A 474 17.27 16.14 41.00
C ARG A 474 16.28 14.98 40.97
N ARG A 475 14.98 15.25 40.77
CA ARG A 475 13.95 14.20 40.63
C ARG A 475 14.14 13.41 39.34
N GLU A 476 14.37 14.08 38.21
CA GLU A 476 14.61 13.45 36.90
C GLU A 476 15.86 12.54 36.95
N ALA A 477 16.96 13.01 37.56
CA ALA A 477 18.17 12.21 37.73
C ALA A 477 17.95 10.97 38.63
N ALA A 478 17.15 11.10 39.69
CA ALA A 478 16.83 9.99 40.60
C ALA A 478 15.91 8.94 39.97
N ALA A 479 15.01 9.34 39.06
CA ALA A 479 14.15 8.42 38.31
C ALA A 479 14.97 7.56 37.33
N ILE A 480 15.91 8.19 36.59
CA ILE A 480 16.82 7.50 35.66
C ILE A 480 17.66 6.43 36.39
N GLN A 481 18.16 6.73 37.59
CA GLN A 481 18.94 5.76 38.40
C GLN A 481 18.12 4.57 38.91
N LYS A 482 16.79 4.69 39.01
CA LYS A 482 15.89 3.64 39.51
C LYS A 482 15.27 2.78 38.41
N GLY A 483 15.60 3.02 37.13
CA GLY A 483 15.07 2.26 35.99
C GLY A 483 13.55 2.33 35.85
N THR A 484 12.92 3.37 36.42
CA THR A 484 11.48 3.59 36.32
C THR A 484 11.26 4.65 35.25
N PRO A 485 10.45 4.39 34.19
CA PRO A 485 10.21 5.36 33.13
C PRO A 485 9.58 6.66 33.64
#